data_AF-A0A7L5ACH0-F1
#
_entry.id   AF-A0A7L5ACH0-F1
#
_cell.length_a   1.000
_cell.length_b   1.000
_cell.length_c   1.000
_cell.angle_alpha   90.00
_cell.angle_beta   90.00
_cell.angle_gamma   90.00
#
_symmetry.space_group_name_H-M   'P 1'
#
loop_
_entity.id
_entity.type
_entity.pdbx_description
1 polymer ?
#
loop_
_entity_poly.entity_id
_entity_poly.type
_entity_poly.pdbx_seq_one_letter_code
_entity_poly.pdbx_strand_id
1 'polypeptide(L)'
;MQDLHGLFSINHPGSPTGASCMGCGWSAPDTDYKRVHVIEAINGGSLDGPRSGISFWQDKLNRGYRLTGIGGSDNHDTDYPPQIRSAVGHPTTVVYAQNLSEPAILNAIRAGHVFIDMEGIATRTFEFSAHVGSKTASMGDAISSLAGEQVHFTLKLVALEGAHPEVIRNGELATLLDTAPVKAKEEMRSFAYSSDGKQHWLRVNLRPAEETLLLVGNPIYLNF
;
A
#
# COMPACT_ATOMS: atom_id res chain seq x y z
N MET A 1 -9.25 3.94 -24.38
CA MET A 1 -10.00 3.30 -23.27
C MET A 1 -10.04 4.26 -22.10
N GLN A 2 -10.85 5.32 -22.21
CA GLN A 2 -11.02 6.32 -21.14
C GLN A 2 -12.51 6.56 -20.83
N ASP A 3 -13.42 5.81 -21.45
CA ASP A 3 -14.87 6.10 -21.43
C ASP A 3 -15.65 5.39 -20.32
N LEU A 4 -15.02 4.44 -19.62
CA LEU A 4 -15.62 3.76 -18.48
C LEU A 4 -14.81 4.16 -17.25
N HIS A 5 -15.45 4.76 -16.24
CA HIS A 5 -14.85 5.18 -14.96
C HIS A 5 -14.42 3.97 -14.09
N GLY A 6 -13.90 2.90 -14.70
CA GLY A 6 -13.43 1.70 -14.02
C GLY A 6 -11.96 1.80 -13.60
N LEU A 7 -11.53 0.79 -12.85
CA LEU A 7 -10.13 0.51 -12.58
C LEU A 7 -9.78 -0.85 -13.19
N PHE A 8 -8.62 -0.91 -13.82
CA PHE A 8 -8.05 -2.17 -14.27
C PHE A 8 -7.08 -2.70 -13.21
N SER A 9 -7.40 -3.86 -12.65
CA SER A 9 -6.65 -4.52 -11.58
C SER A 9 -5.92 -5.74 -12.12
N ILE A 10 -4.67 -5.92 -11.66
CA ILE A 10 -4.01 -7.23 -11.70
C ILE A 10 -4.17 -7.86 -10.32
N ASN A 11 -4.92 -8.96 -10.26
CA ASN A 11 -5.22 -9.67 -9.02
C ASN A 11 -4.16 -10.73 -8.72
N HIS A 12 -3.89 -10.92 -7.43
CA HIS A 12 -2.99 -11.94 -6.85
C HIS A 12 -1.81 -12.36 -7.74
N PRO A 13 -0.94 -11.43 -8.19
CA PRO A 13 0.09 -11.74 -9.19
C PRO A 13 1.19 -12.66 -8.67
N GLY A 14 1.36 -12.76 -7.35
CA GLY A 14 2.31 -13.67 -6.70
C GLY A 14 1.84 -15.13 -6.67
N SER A 15 0.58 -15.41 -6.99
CA SER A 15 0.07 -16.78 -7.05
C SER A 15 0.73 -17.59 -8.17
N PRO A 16 0.75 -18.92 -8.08
CA PRO A 16 1.27 -19.77 -9.15
C PRO A 16 0.47 -19.60 -10.46
N THR A 17 1.18 -19.65 -11.59
CA THR A 17 0.59 -19.59 -12.94
C THR A 17 0.35 -20.98 -13.55
N GLY A 18 0.86 -22.03 -12.90
CA GLY A 18 0.69 -23.41 -13.33
C GLY A 18 -0.59 -24.06 -12.79
N ALA A 19 -0.70 -25.38 -13.00
CA ALA A 19 -1.85 -26.18 -12.58
C ALA A 19 -2.13 -26.15 -11.06
N SER A 20 -1.14 -25.81 -10.23
CA SER A 20 -1.30 -25.68 -8.78
C SER A 20 -2.25 -24.55 -8.35
N CYS A 21 -2.53 -23.58 -9.22
CA CYS A 21 -3.57 -22.57 -9.03
C CYS A 21 -4.31 -22.28 -10.35
N MET A 22 -4.33 -23.21 -11.30
CA MET A 22 -5.06 -23.03 -12.58
C MET A 22 -4.79 -21.69 -13.31
N GLY A 23 -3.59 -21.12 -13.17
CA GLY A 23 -3.27 -19.82 -13.77
C GLY A 23 -3.65 -18.57 -12.96
N CYS A 24 -3.84 -18.65 -11.64
CA CYS A 24 -4.12 -17.48 -10.80
C CYS A 24 -3.10 -16.34 -10.97
N GLY A 25 -1.80 -16.65 -11.03
CA GLY A 25 -0.74 -15.64 -11.10
C GLY A 25 -0.76 -14.82 -12.39
N TRP A 26 -0.10 -13.66 -12.38
CA TRP A 26 0.01 -12.82 -13.57
C TRP A 26 1.32 -13.06 -14.32
N SER A 27 1.24 -13.57 -15.55
CA SER A 27 2.41 -13.87 -16.41
C SER A 27 2.27 -13.42 -17.87
N ALA A 28 1.29 -12.56 -18.18
CA ALA A 28 1.12 -12.05 -19.53
C ALA A 28 2.37 -11.24 -19.96
N PRO A 29 3.11 -11.67 -21.02
CA PRO A 29 4.43 -11.14 -21.33
C PRO A 29 4.41 -9.68 -21.79
N ASP A 30 3.37 -9.27 -22.52
CA ASP A 30 3.26 -7.93 -23.14
C ASP A 30 2.29 -7.01 -22.39
N THR A 31 2.26 -7.13 -21.06
CA THR A 31 1.38 -6.29 -20.23
C THR A 31 1.78 -4.82 -20.34
N ASP A 32 0.90 -3.99 -20.90
CA ASP A 32 1.03 -2.53 -20.86
C ASP A 32 0.65 -1.99 -19.47
N TYR A 33 1.64 -1.95 -18.57
CA TYR A 33 1.45 -1.47 -17.20
C TYR A 33 1.01 0.00 -17.11
N LYS A 34 1.11 0.80 -18.19
CA LYS A 34 0.56 2.17 -18.21
C LYS A 34 -0.97 2.19 -18.20
N ARG A 35 -1.61 1.06 -18.52
CA ARG A 35 -3.08 0.88 -18.49
C ARG A 35 -3.57 0.22 -17.21
N VAL A 36 -2.65 -0.26 -16.38
CA VAL A 36 -2.96 -0.85 -15.07
C VAL A 36 -3.11 0.29 -14.08
N HIS A 37 -4.15 0.22 -13.27
CA HIS A 37 -4.40 1.22 -12.23
C HIS A 37 -3.99 0.70 -10.86
N VAL A 38 -4.29 -0.56 -10.60
CA VAL A 38 -4.11 -1.17 -9.27
C VAL A 38 -3.53 -2.58 -9.39
N ILE A 39 -2.84 -3.00 -8.35
CA ILE A 39 -2.33 -4.37 -8.19
C ILE A 39 -2.74 -4.85 -6.80
N GLU A 40 -3.28 -6.07 -6.71
CA GLU A 40 -3.43 -6.72 -5.41
C GLU A 40 -2.05 -7.06 -4.84
N ALA A 41 -1.56 -6.22 -3.92
CA ALA A 41 -0.35 -6.49 -3.17
C ALA A 41 -0.60 -7.64 -2.17
N ILE A 42 -1.83 -7.71 -1.65
CA ILE A 42 -2.30 -8.75 -0.72
C ILE A 42 -3.56 -9.37 -1.30
N ASN A 43 -3.64 -10.69 -1.28
CA ASN A 43 -4.85 -11.41 -1.64
C ASN A 43 -5.13 -12.51 -0.62
N GLY A 44 -6.32 -12.46 -0.02
CA GLY A 44 -6.73 -13.40 1.02
C GLY A 44 -5.67 -13.57 2.11
N GLY A 45 -5.25 -14.82 2.35
CA GLY A 45 -4.21 -15.13 3.32
C GLY A 45 -2.75 -14.95 2.88
N SER A 46 -2.49 -14.51 1.65
CA SER A 46 -1.15 -14.31 1.10
C SER A 46 -0.57 -12.95 1.49
N LEU A 47 -0.26 -12.81 2.80
CA LEU A 47 0.14 -11.54 3.40
C LEU A 47 1.56 -11.11 3.02
N ASP A 48 2.52 -12.04 3.16
CA ASP A 48 3.93 -11.81 2.89
C ASP A 48 4.54 -13.02 2.18
N GLY A 49 5.75 -12.83 1.66
CA GLY A 49 6.54 -13.88 1.05
C GLY A 49 6.17 -14.12 -0.42
N PRO A 50 6.59 -15.26 -0.99
CA PRO A 50 6.66 -15.45 -2.43
C PRO A 50 5.31 -15.48 -3.14
N ARG A 51 4.22 -15.74 -2.39
CA ARG A 51 2.85 -15.73 -2.93
C ARG A 51 2.14 -14.38 -2.81
N SER A 52 2.69 -13.45 -2.01
CA SER A 52 2.15 -12.09 -1.96
C SER A 52 2.39 -11.37 -3.28
N GLY A 53 1.53 -10.40 -3.62
CA GLY A 53 1.74 -9.52 -4.77
C GLY A 53 2.75 -8.40 -4.50
N ILE A 54 3.26 -8.26 -3.26
CA ILE A 54 4.13 -7.15 -2.85
C ILE A 54 5.39 -7.05 -3.72
N SER A 55 6.12 -8.15 -3.94
CA SER A 55 7.35 -8.12 -4.73
C SER A 55 7.09 -7.74 -6.19
N PHE A 56 6.00 -8.29 -6.77
CA PHE A 56 5.57 -7.96 -8.12
C PHE A 56 5.20 -6.48 -8.26
N TRP A 57 4.45 -5.95 -7.29
CA TRP A 57 4.06 -4.55 -7.22
C TRP A 57 5.27 -3.63 -7.09
N GLN A 58 6.17 -3.90 -6.14
CA GLN A 58 7.38 -3.10 -5.92
C GLN A 58 8.32 -3.10 -7.13
N ASP A 59 8.45 -4.21 -7.86
CA ASP A 59 9.20 -4.23 -9.12
C ASP A 59 8.63 -3.22 -10.14
N LYS A 60 7.29 -3.06 -10.22
CA LYS A 60 6.69 -2.05 -11.11
C LYS A 60 6.92 -0.63 -10.59
N LEU A 61 6.83 -0.41 -9.28
CA LEU A 61 7.17 0.88 -8.68
C LEU A 61 8.62 1.29 -8.98
N ASN A 62 9.56 0.34 -8.84
CA ASN A 62 10.98 0.55 -9.14
C ASN A 62 11.26 0.84 -10.62
N ARG A 63 10.35 0.44 -11.52
CA ARG A 63 10.39 0.77 -12.96
C ARG A 63 9.71 2.10 -13.30
N GLY A 64 9.28 2.88 -12.30
CA GLY A 64 8.67 4.19 -12.49
C GLY A 64 7.15 4.19 -12.63
N TYR A 65 6.48 3.03 -12.52
CA TYR A 65 5.02 2.99 -12.54
C TYR A 65 4.45 3.41 -11.18
N ARG A 66 3.30 4.10 -11.19
CA ARG A 66 2.58 4.53 -9.99
C ARG A 66 1.29 3.73 -9.81
N LEU A 67 1.44 2.41 -9.72
CA LEU A 67 0.30 1.49 -9.57
C LEU A 67 -0.09 1.45 -8.08
N THR A 68 -1.37 1.57 -7.77
CA THR A 68 -1.85 1.50 -6.38
C THR A 68 -1.85 0.05 -5.89
N GLY A 69 -1.23 -0.21 -4.75
CA GLY A 69 -1.34 -1.48 -4.04
C GLY A 69 -2.67 -1.57 -3.30
N ILE A 70 -3.46 -2.61 -3.59
CA ILE A 70 -4.74 -2.89 -2.92
C ILE A 70 -4.72 -4.30 -2.30
N GLY A 71 -5.71 -4.57 -1.46
CA GLY A 71 -6.00 -5.89 -0.91
C GLY A 71 -7.44 -6.32 -1.18
N GLY A 72 -7.62 -7.61 -1.50
CA GLY A 72 -8.92 -8.25 -1.69
C GLY A 72 -8.97 -9.64 -1.07
N SER A 73 -10.13 -10.07 -0.58
CA SER A 73 -10.28 -11.36 0.10
C SER A 73 -10.30 -12.55 -0.86
N ASP A 74 -10.78 -12.34 -2.08
CA ASP A 74 -11.04 -13.39 -3.07
C ASP A 74 -11.88 -14.54 -2.50
N ASN A 75 -12.93 -14.14 -1.77
CA ASN A 75 -13.80 -15.05 -1.05
C ASN A 75 -14.65 -15.89 -2.02
N HIS A 76 -14.53 -17.21 -1.93
CA HIS A 76 -15.32 -18.17 -2.70
C HIS A 76 -16.30 -19.00 -1.84
N ASP A 77 -16.35 -18.73 -0.54
CA ASP A 77 -17.15 -19.47 0.43
C ASP A 77 -17.87 -18.48 1.36
N THR A 78 -19.20 -18.42 1.31
CA THR A 78 -19.98 -17.48 2.12
C THR A 78 -20.02 -17.85 3.60
N ASP A 79 -19.64 -19.08 3.94
CA ASP A 79 -19.74 -19.62 5.30
C ASP A 79 -18.46 -19.37 6.12
N TYR A 80 -17.43 -18.77 5.51
CA TYR A 80 -16.23 -18.36 6.23
C TYR A 80 -16.56 -17.40 7.37
N PRO A 81 -16.19 -17.75 8.62
CA PRO A 81 -16.30 -16.83 9.73
C PRO A 81 -15.53 -15.53 9.42
N PRO A 82 -16.04 -14.35 9.80
CA PRO A 82 -15.41 -13.07 9.48
C PRO A 82 -13.95 -12.94 9.93
N GLN A 83 -13.50 -13.75 10.88
CA GLN A 83 -12.18 -13.67 11.49
C GLN A 83 -11.12 -14.45 10.69
N ILE A 84 -11.52 -15.22 9.67
CA ILE A 84 -10.60 -16.02 8.87
C ILE A 84 -10.07 -15.19 7.70
N ARG A 85 -8.80 -15.36 7.37
CA ARG A 85 -8.20 -14.81 6.14
C ARG A 85 -9.00 -15.30 4.92
N SER A 86 -9.19 -14.44 3.92
CA SER A 86 -10.06 -14.68 2.77
C SER A 86 -11.57 -14.63 3.03
N ALA A 87 -12.03 -14.44 4.28
CA ALA A 87 -13.41 -14.04 4.53
C ALA A 87 -13.68 -12.67 3.89
N VAL A 88 -14.95 -12.36 3.59
CA VAL A 88 -15.33 -11.05 3.03
C VAL A 88 -14.79 -9.92 3.90
N GLY A 89 -13.99 -9.03 3.30
CA GLY A 89 -13.34 -7.91 3.99
C GLY A 89 -11.93 -8.22 4.54
N HIS A 90 -11.38 -9.41 4.33
CA HIS A 90 -10.06 -9.79 4.85
C HIS A 90 -9.10 -10.24 3.74
N PRO A 91 -8.17 -9.37 3.30
CA PRO A 91 -7.91 -8.00 3.78
C PRO A 91 -8.92 -6.95 3.28
N THR A 92 -8.93 -5.79 3.92
CA THR A 92 -9.68 -4.59 3.53
C THR A 92 -8.76 -3.55 2.90
N THR A 93 -9.13 -3.03 1.74
CA THR A 93 -8.55 -1.77 1.23
C THR A 93 -9.32 -0.59 1.84
N VAL A 94 -8.66 0.15 2.74
CA VAL A 94 -9.23 1.35 3.36
C VAL A 94 -8.94 2.55 2.47
N VAL A 95 -9.99 3.29 2.09
CA VAL A 95 -9.92 4.35 1.07
C VAL A 95 -10.18 5.72 1.70
N TYR A 96 -9.26 6.66 1.48
CA TYR A 96 -9.48 8.07 1.80
C TYR A 96 -10.10 8.78 0.60
N ALA A 97 -11.43 8.84 0.58
CA ALA A 97 -12.21 9.49 -0.48
C ALA A 97 -12.89 10.77 0.01
N GLN A 98 -13.16 11.70 -0.92
CA GLN A 98 -13.87 12.96 -0.60
C GLN A 98 -15.29 12.74 -0.09
N ASN A 99 -15.93 11.65 -0.49
CA ASN A 99 -17.26 11.22 -0.04
C ASN A 99 -17.46 9.72 -0.38
N LEU A 100 -18.60 9.16 0.04
CA LEU A 100 -18.94 7.74 -0.14
C LEU A 100 -19.59 7.39 -1.49
N SER A 101 -19.33 8.18 -2.55
CA SER A 101 -19.81 7.85 -3.90
C SER A 101 -18.82 6.94 -4.63
N GLU A 102 -19.33 6.07 -5.52
CA GLU A 102 -18.50 5.22 -6.38
C GLU A 102 -17.41 6.04 -7.13
N PRO A 103 -17.73 7.15 -7.83
CA PRO A 103 -16.72 7.98 -8.48
C PRO A 103 -15.62 8.48 -7.53
N ALA A 104 -15.98 8.92 -6.32
CA ALA A 104 -15.01 9.42 -5.35
C ALA A 104 -14.10 8.30 -4.84
N ILE A 105 -14.65 7.12 -4.57
CA ILE A 105 -13.90 5.94 -4.14
C ILE A 105 -12.94 5.49 -5.25
N LEU A 106 -13.41 5.36 -6.49
CA LEU A 106 -12.58 4.94 -7.61
C LEU A 106 -11.46 5.95 -7.92
N ASN A 107 -11.75 7.25 -7.80
CA ASN A 107 -10.74 8.30 -7.93
C ASN A 107 -9.68 8.24 -6.83
N ALA A 108 -10.07 8.04 -5.58
CA ALA A 108 -9.13 7.92 -4.46
C ALA A 108 -8.23 6.67 -4.59
N ILE A 109 -8.80 5.53 -5.00
CA ILE A 109 -8.03 4.31 -5.28
C ILE A 109 -7.05 4.56 -6.45
N ARG A 110 -7.52 5.19 -7.54
CA ARG A 110 -6.66 5.54 -8.69
C ARG A 110 -5.51 6.48 -8.30
N ALA A 111 -5.76 7.38 -7.36
CA ALA A 111 -4.75 8.31 -6.83
C ALA A 111 -3.78 7.65 -5.83
N GLY A 112 -4.07 6.44 -5.34
CA GLY A 112 -3.25 5.74 -4.35
C GLY A 112 -3.51 6.17 -2.91
N HIS A 113 -4.63 6.84 -2.64
CA HIS A 113 -5.04 7.35 -1.33
C HIS A 113 -5.65 6.22 -0.48
N VAL A 114 -4.93 5.10 -0.36
CA VAL A 114 -5.41 3.87 0.28
C VAL A 114 -4.31 3.20 1.10
N PHE A 115 -4.72 2.43 2.09
CA PHE A 115 -3.89 1.42 2.74
C PHE A 115 -4.66 0.09 2.85
N ILE A 116 -3.93 -0.98 3.13
CA ILE A 116 -4.50 -2.32 3.31
C ILE A 116 -4.46 -2.66 4.79
N ASP A 117 -5.60 -3.06 5.35
CA ASP A 117 -5.74 -3.62 6.70
C ASP A 117 -6.09 -5.11 6.61
N MET A 118 -5.21 -5.95 7.15
CA MET A 118 -5.37 -7.40 7.09
C MET A 118 -6.52 -7.89 7.97
N GLU A 119 -6.89 -7.13 8.98
CA GLU A 119 -7.92 -7.46 9.96
C GLU A 119 -9.19 -6.61 9.79
N GLY A 120 -9.21 -5.65 8.86
CA GLY A 120 -10.42 -4.86 8.55
C GLY A 120 -11.01 -4.12 9.76
N ILE A 121 -10.18 -3.66 10.70
CA ILE A 121 -10.66 -3.05 11.93
C ILE A 121 -11.02 -1.58 11.68
N ALA A 122 -12.32 -1.27 11.68
CA ALA A 122 -12.85 0.04 11.28
C ALA A 122 -12.29 1.26 12.06
N THR A 123 -11.80 1.06 13.29
CA THR A 123 -11.22 2.14 14.11
C THR A 123 -9.73 2.35 13.88
N ARG A 124 -9.07 1.48 13.11
CA ARG A 124 -7.64 1.63 12.79
C ARG A 124 -7.48 2.60 11.64
N THR A 125 -6.58 3.56 11.86
CA THR A 125 -6.22 4.53 10.83
C THR A 125 -4.72 4.68 10.78
N PHE A 126 -4.23 4.82 9.56
CA PHE A 126 -2.83 5.04 9.24
C PHE A 126 -2.77 6.14 8.17
N GLU A 127 -2.15 7.27 8.51
CA GLU A 127 -1.92 8.38 7.60
C GLU A 127 -0.41 8.60 7.46
N PHE A 128 0.06 8.71 6.22
CA PHE A 128 1.45 8.99 5.90
C PHE A 128 1.50 10.19 4.97
N SER A 129 2.25 11.22 5.38
CA SER A 129 2.37 12.49 4.68
C SER A 129 3.82 12.96 4.59
N ALA A 130 4.09 13.82 3.62
CA ALA A 130 5.39 14.42 3.37
C ALA A 130 5.26 15.93 3.11
N HIS A 131 6.27 16.68 3.54
CA HIS A 131 6.32 18.13 3.39
C HIS A 131 7.72 18.61 2.95
N VAL A 132 7.76 19.53 1.99
CA VAL A 132 8.97 20.24 1.53
C VAL A 132 8.61 21.71 1.33
N GLY A 133 9.10 22.59 2.20
CA GLY A 133 8.67 23.99 2.23
C GLY A 133 7.15 24.08 2.44
N SER A 134 6.43 24.67 1.49
CA SER A 134 4.95 24.77 1.49
C SER A 134 4.25 23.62 0.76
N LYS A 135 4.98 22.73 0.08
CA LYS A 135 4.41 21.60 -0.65
C LYS A 135 4.09 20.48 0.31
N THR A 136 2.96 19.81 0.10
CA THR A 136 2.50 18.67 0.90
C THR A 136 2.10 17.52 -0.02
N ALA A 137 2.30 16.29 0.43
CA ALA A 137 1.86 15.08 -0.28
C ALA A 137 1.39 14.04 0.74
N SER A 138 0.40 13.25 0.36
CA SER A 138 -0.07 12.08 1.10
C SER A 138 0.24 10.80 0.31
N MET A 139 -0.05 9.63 0.89
CA MET A 139 0.04 8.35 0.17
C MET A 139 -0.60 8.44 -1.22
N GLY A 140 0.13 7.98 -2.24
CA GLY A 140 -0.28 8.04 -3.64
C GLY A 140 0.22 9.29 -4.39
N ASP A 141 0.46 10.39 -3.69
CA ASP A 141 0.90 11.66 -4.28
C ASP A 141 2.41 11.68 -4.57
N ALA A 142 2.80 12.64 -5.41
CA ALA A 142 4.21 12.93 -5.70
C ALA A 142 4.60 14.30 -5.14
N ILE A 143 5.82 14.41 -4.62
CA ILE A 143 6.42 15.66 -4.15
C ILE A 143 7.82 15.83 -4.73
N SER A 144 8.11 17.01 -5.26
CA SER A 144 9.44 17.34 -5.81
C SER A 144 10.33 17.94 -4.73
N SER A 145 11.60 17.51 -4.70
CA SER A 145 12.65 18.04 -3.81
C SER A 145 13.99 18.08 -4.54
N LEU A 146 14.75 19.15 -4.33
CA LEU A 146 16.10 19.28 -4.86
C LEU A 146 17.09 18.44 -4.06
N ALA A 147 18.24 18.12 -4.68
CA ALA A 147 19.32 17.46 -3.95
C ALA A 147 19.78 18.32 -2.76
N GLY A 148 19.85 17.71 -1.57
CA GLY A 148 20.17 18.37 -0.30
C GLY A 148 18.97 18.99 0.43
N GLU A 149 17.78 19.07 -0.18
CA GLU A 149 16.57 19.49 0.54
C GLU A 149 16.09 18.39 1.50
N GLN A 150 15.58 18.82 2.65
CA GLN A 150 14.97 17.93 3.63
C GLN A 150 13.49 17.73 3.30
N VAL A 151 13.10 16.48 3.09
CA VAL A 151 11.71 16.04 3.03
C VAL A 151 11.30 15.57 4.41
N HIS A 152 10.31 16.22 5.00
CA HIS A 152 9.80 15.86 6.33
C HIS A 152 8.60 14.94 6.19
N PHE A 153 8.73 13.72 6.69
CA PHE A 153 7.66 12.74 6.70
C PHE A 153 7.00 12.68 8.07
N THR A 154 5.67 12.53 8.06
CA THR A 154 4.86 12.34 9.26
C THR A 154 4.01 11.11 9.10
N LEU A 155 3.98 10.30 10.15
CA LEU A 155 3.21 9.09 10.29
C LEU A 155 2.25 9.26 11.47
N LYS A 156 0.94 9.26 11.20
CA LYS A 156 -0.10 9.26 12.23
C LYS A 156 -0.73 7.87 12.31
N LEU A 157 -0.78 7.35 13.53
CA LEU A 157 -1.20 5.99 13.86
C LEU A 157 -2.36 6.06 14.85
N VAL A 158 -3.46 5.36 14.57
CA VAL A 158 -4.65 5.33 15.42
C VAL A 158 -5.08 3.88 15.66
N ALA A 159 -5.29 3.52 16.92
CA ALA A 159 -5.67 2.17 17.38
C ALA A 159 -4.69 1.06 16.95
N LEU A 160 -3.40 1.36 16.99
CA LEU A 160 -2.30 0.51 16.52
C LEU A 160 -1.29 0.19 17.63
N GLU A 161 -1.70 0.24 18.89
CA GLU A 161 -0.85 -0.09 20.04
C GLU A 161 -0.16 -1.46 19.87
N GLY A 162 1.13 -1.51 20.18
CA GLY A 162 1.96 -2.71 20.01
C GLY A 162 2.47 -2.95 18.58
N ALA A 163 1.96 -2.23 17.57
CA ALA A 163 2.47 -2.34 16.21
C ALA A 163 3.81 -1.61 16.03
N HIS A 164 4.64 -2.11 15.13
CA HIS A 164 5.95 -1.59 14.77
C HIS A 164 5.92 -1.04 13.33
N PRO A 165 6.25 0.25 13.11
CA PRO A 165 6.31 0.81 11.77
C PRO A 165 7.65 0.49 11.10
N GLU A 166 7.58 0.13 9.82
CA GLU A 166 8.72 -0.11 8.95
C GLU A 166 8.64 0.79 7.72
N VAL A 167 9.62 1.67 7.53
CA VAL A 167 9.70 2.49 6.32
C VAL A 167 10.37 1.65 5.22
N ILE A 168 9.70 1.51 4.08
CA ILE A 168 10.22 0.82 2.90
C ILE A 168 10.53 1.86 1.84
N ARG A 169 11.78 1.93 1.38
CA ARG A 169 12.24 2.80 0.28
C ARG A 169 12.69 1.95 -0.89
N ASN A 170 12.08 2.13 -2.07
CA ASN A 170 12.45 1.40 -3.29
C ASN A 170 12.49 -0.14 -3.14
N GLY A 171 11.70 -0.66 -2.20
CA GLY A 171 11.57 -2.09 -1.91
C GLY A 171 12.45 -2.60 -0.77
N GLU A 172 13.29 -1.75 -0.20
CA GLU A 172 14.20 -2.09 0.88
C GLU A 172 13.79 -1.43 2.20
N LEU A 173 14.02 -2.13 3.31
CA LEU A 173 13.81 -1.56 4.64
C LEU A 173 14.78 -0.39 4.86
N ALA A 174 14.24 0.77 5.22
CA ALA A 174 15.00 1.98 5.47
C ALA A 174 14.97 2.34 6.96
N THR A 175 16.15 2.48 7.57
CA THR A 175 16.31 2.90 8.97
C THR A 175 16.13 4.41 9.10
N LEU A 176 14.92 4.90 8.85
CA LEU A 176 14.58 6.33 8.88
C LEU A 176 13.70 6.70 10.08
N LEU A 177 12.97 5.74 10.63
CA LEU A 177 11.98 5.96 11.69
C LEU A 177 12.26 5.06 12.88
N ASP A 178 11.95 5.53 14.09
CA ASP A 178 11.92 4.68 15.28
C ASP A 178 10.91 3.54 15.10
N THR A 179 11.37 2.31 15.28
CA THR A 179 10.60 1.08 15.12
C THR A 179 10.07 0.53 16.45
N ALA A 180 10.22 1.26 17.55
CA ALA A 180 9.62 0.91 18.84
C ALA A 180 8.11 0.65 18.69
N PRO A 181 7.49 -0.22 19.51
CA PRO A 181 6.06 -0.45 19.42
C PRO A 181 5.29 0.83 19.72
N VAL A 182 4.18 1.07 19.03
CA VAL A 182 3.24 2.15 19.32
C VAL A 182 2.69 1.99 20.73
N LYS A 183 2.68 3.08 21.50
CA LYS A 183 2.34 3.06 22.93
C LYS A 183 0.99 3.69 23.24
N ALA A 184 0.54 4.61 22.40
CA ALA A 184 -0.68 5.37 22.61
C ALA A 184 -1.74 5.03 21.56
N LYS A 185 -3.02 5.23 21.93
CA LYS A 185 -4.17 5.07 21.03
C LYS A 185 -4.06 5.94 19.78
N GLU A 186 -3.50 7.13 19.92
CA GLU A 186 -3.12 7.99 18.82
C GLU A 186 -1.66 8.41 19.01
N GLU A 187 -0.84 8.17 18.01
CA GLU A 187 0.59 8.46 18.06
C GLU A 187 1.04 9.06 16.73
N MET A 188 1.88 10.09 16.80
CA MET A 188 2.51 10.71 15.65
C MET A 188 4.01 10.49 15.73
N ARG A 189 4.59 10.01 14.62
CA ARG A 189 6.04 9.89 14.44
C ARG A 189 6.47 10.69 13.22
N SER A 190 7.68 11.19 13.24
CA SER A 190 8.23 11.92 12.10
C SER A 190 9.70 11.60 11.89
N PHE A 191 10.13 11.77 10.65
CA PHE A 191 11.52 11.66 10.27
C PHE A 191 11.82 12.61 9.11
N ALA A 192 13.09 12.95 8.94
CA ALA A 192 13.55 13.74 7.80
C ALA A 192 14.37 12.86 6.86
N TYR A 193 14.16 13.04 5.57
CA TYR A 193 14.93 12.40 4.50
C TYR A 193 15.69 13.47 3.72
N SER A 194 17.01 13.32 3.60
CA SER A 194 17.82 14.19 2.74
C SER A 194 17.69 13.73 1.30
N SER A 195 17.04 14.54 0.46
CA SER A 195 16.81 14.18 -0.93
C SER A 195 18.12 14.17 -1.72
N ASP A 196 18.31 13.19 -2.59
CA ASP A 196 19.41 13.16 -3.56
C ASP A 196 18.98 13.73 -4.93
N GLY A 197 17.77 14.27 -5.02
CA GLY A 197 17.18 14.81 -6.25
C GLY A 197 16.71 13.75 -7.25
N LYS A 198 16.74 12.45 -6.90
CA LYS A 198 16.32 11.35 -7.79
C LYS A 198 14.93 10.82 -7.44
N GLN A 199 14.45 9.92 -8.29
CA GLN A 199 13.21 9.19 -8.10
C GLN A 199 13.33 8.17 -6.96
N HIS A 200 12.49 8.34 -5.94
CA HIS A 200 12.31 7.38 -4.87
C HIS A 200 10.84 7.25 -4.51
N TRP A 201 10.42 6.08 -4.05
CA TRP A 201 9.14 5.94 -3.39
C TRP A 201 9.37 5.44 -1.97
N LEU A 202 8.60 5.98 -1.02
CA LEU A 202 8.61 5.57 0.37
C LEU A 202 7.21 5.17 0.78
N ARG A 203 7.06 4.02 1.43
CA ARG A 203 5.79 3.57 2.05
C ARG A 203 6.07 3.04 3.43
N VAL A 204 5.01 2.77 4.20
CA VAL A 204 5.15 2.22 5.55
C VAL A 204 4.36 0.91 5.64
N ASN A 205 4.98 -0.10 6.26
CA ASN A 205 4.30 -1.29 6.77
C ASN A 205 4.11 -1.14 8.28
N LEU A 206 3.06 -1.75 8.82
CA LEU A 206 2.93 -2.01 10.25
C LEU A 206 2.93 -3.52 10.48
N ARG A 207 3.64 -3.97 11.51
CA ARG A 207 3.67 -5.37 11.97
C ARG A 207 3.40 -5.45 13.47
N PRO A 208 2.73 -6.48 14.00
CA PRO A 208 2.77 -6.78 15.41
C PRO A 208 4.14 -7.37 15.79
N ALA A 209 4.37 -7.62 17.08
CA ALA A 209 5.60 -8.25 17.57
C ALA A 209 5.85 -9.65 16.96
N GLU A 210 4.79 -10.35 16.56
CA GLU A 210 4.83 -11.57 15.76
C GLU A 210 4.76 -11.17 14.29
N GLU A 211 5.91 -11.22 13.60
CA GLU A 211 6.28 -10.63 12.29
C GLU A 211 5.27 -10.57 11.14
N THR A 212 4.07 -11.13 11.22
CA THR A 212 3.06 -11.06 10.17
C THR A 212 2.66 -9.62 9.83
N LEU A 213 2.45 -9.34 8.55
CA LEU A 213 2.08 -8.01 8.08
C LEU A 213 0.69 -7.63 8.60
N LEU A 214 0.55 -6.47 9.24
CA LEU A 214 -0.71 -5.97 9.78
C LEU A 214 -1.35 -4.93 8.85
N LEU A 215 -0.60 -3.88 8.51
CA LEU A 215 -1.03 -2.86 7.54
C LEU A 215 0.03 -2.65 6.45
N VAL A 216 -0.43 -2.32 5.25
CA VAL A 216 0.42 -1.90 4.12
C VAL A 216 -0.05 -0.55 3.58
N GLY A 217 0.82 0.45 3.66
CA GLY A 217 0.60 1.75 3.04
C GLY A 217 0.98 1.81 1.58
N ASN A 218 0.31 2.69 0.84
CA ASN A 218 0.76 3.11 -0.49
C ASN A 218 1.90 4.13 -0.41
N PRO A 219 2.72 4.25 -1.48
CA PRO A 219 3.90 5.08 -1.44
C PRO A 219 3.59 6.57 -1.59
N ILE A 220 4.40 7.40 -0.95
CA ILE A 220 4.64 8.78 -1.39
C ILE A 220 5.81 8.73 -2.37
N TYR A 221 5.66 9.40 -3.52
CA TYR A 221 6.65 9.44 -4.58
C TYR A 221 7.49 10.72 -4.51
N LEU A 222 8.81 10.60 -4.54
CA LEU A 222 9.75 11.70 -4.61
C LEU A 222 10.24 11.84 -6.05
N ASN A 223 10.04 13.01 -6.67
CA ASN A 223 10.54 13.36 -8.01
C ASN A 223 10.07 12.45 -9.17
N PHE A 224 8.90 11.80 -9.04
CA PHE A 224 8.26 11.01 -10.11
C PHE A 224 7.58 11.88 -11.18
#